data_AF-A0AAV2B3X4-F1
#
_entry.id   AF-A0AAV2B3X4-F1
#
_cell.length_a   1.000
_cell.length_b   1.000
_cell.length_c   1.000
_cell.angle_alpha   90.00
_cell.angle_beta   90.00
_cell.angle_gamma   90.00
#
_symmetry.space_group_name_H-M   'P 1'
#
loop_
_entity.id
_entity.type
_entity.pdbx_description
1 polymer ?
#
loop_
_entity_poly.entity_id
_entity_poly.type
_entity_poly.pdbx_seq_one_letter_code
_entity_poly.pdbx_strand_id
1 'polypeptide(L)'
;MAVYWCLEPVHLAVTALLPVVLMPLLGILTAEEVCSNYMKEVLMMFLGGLAVAVAVEHCNLHERLALKVLLLLGTDTKWLMLGFMLTTMFLSMWISNTATTAMMVPIVEAVMLELKSSAERTTSDSGSLLNLDALHKTLLLSIAYSANCGGTGTVTGTSPNMILKGFLEEHYPESSELTFATWMAYNIPGMFICVCIGWLVLQVIYVPCWHKQDEESKRKIRSVISARYDELGSITFHEAAVFFFFVVLVFLWIFREPKFMSGWADLFSSDTRKGDAVPVMAILFLLFLCPAEPWRIRESPALLKWSAVQSKLPWGLVLLMGGGFAVAQGTQKSGLTTWLGAQMTQLSFLSPPVLQFLLCAITAGLTEIISNSTVATILLPVVNQMAITFHIHPLYLMLPVASSYAFMLPVAPTP
;
A
#
# COMPACT_ATOMS: atom_id res chain seq x y z
N MET A 1 20.99 2.96 14.06
CA MET A 1 19.77 2.99 13.25
C MET A 1 19.41 1.62 12.70
N ALA A 2 20.18 1.05 11.76
CA ALA A 2 19.88 -0.27 11.18
C ALA A 2 19.57 -1.35 12.24
N VAL A 3 20.45 -1.53 13.24
CA VAL A 3 20.22 -2.48 14.35
C VAL A 3 18.91 -2.21 15.11
N TYR A 4 18.56 -0.93 15.35
CA TYR A 4 17.31 -0.58 16.05
C TYR A 4 16.08 -0.86 15.19
N TRP A 5 16.14 -0.63 13.87
CA TRP A 5 15.02 -0.96 13.00
C TRP A 5 14.89 -2.46 12.71
N CYS A 6 15.99 -3.23 12.77
CA CYS A 6 15.93 -4.68 12.58
C CYS A 6 15.50 -5.43 13.85
N LEU A 7 15.97 -5.01 15.03
CA LEU A 7 15.68 -5.68 16.30
C LEU A 7 14.45 -5.09 17.02
N GLU A 8 13.98 -3.93 16.58
CA GLU A 8 12.85 -3.19 17.15
C GLU A 8 12.86 -3.12 18.70
N PRO A 9 13.98 -2.76 19.38
CA PRO A 9 14.02 -2.68 20.84
C PRO A 9 13.11 -1.56 21.39
N VAL A 10 12.77 -0.59 20.53
CA VAL A 10 11.79 0.48 20.77
C VAL A 10 10.97 0.68 19.50
N HIS A 11 9.78 1.27 19.64
CA HIS A 11 8.84 1.49 18.54
C HIS A 11 9.51 2.20 17.33
N LEU A 12 9.23 1.75 16.11
CA LEU A 12 9.86 2.23 14.86
C LEU A 12 9.84 3.76 14.73
N ALA A 13 8.73 4.39 15.11
CA ALA A 13 8.58 5.85 15.11
C ALA A 13 9.56 6.58 16.05
N VAL A 14 9.86 5.99 17.22
CA VAL A 14 10.80 6.57 18.19
C VAL A 14 12.23 6.44 17.66
N THR A 15 12.57 5.26 17.12
CA THR A 15 13.84 5.06 16.43
C THR A 15 14.00 6.06 15.30
N ALA A 16 12.93 6.32 14.52
CA ALA A 16 12.95 7.24 13.41
C ALA A 16 13.30 8.68 13.79
N LEU A 17 13.09 9.11 15.05
CA LEU A 17 13.44 10.45 15.54
C LEU A 17 14.92 10.58 15.96
N LEU A 18 15.64 9.47 16.14
CA LEU A 18 17.05 9.49 16.54
C LEU A 18 17.95 10.35 15.63
N PRO A 19 17.79 10.40 14.29
CA PRO A 19 18.58 11.27 13.44
C PRO A 19 18.50 12.75 13.83
N VAL A 20 17.36 13.23 14.35
CA VAL A 20 17.18 14.62 14.80
C VAL A 20 18.15 14.97 15.93
N VAL A 21 18.46 13.99 16.78
CA VAL A 21 19.39 14.16 17.90
C VAL A 21 20.82 13.84 17.47
N LEU A 22 21.03 12.71 16.81
CA LEU A 22 22.36 12.18 16.54
C LEU A 22 23.09 12.94 15.41
N MET A 23 22.41 13.32 14.33
CA MET A 23 23.09 13.96 13.20
C MET A 23 23.71 15.32 13.56
N PRO A 24 23.02 16.20 14.33
CA PRO A 24 23.63 17.44 14.79
C PRO A 24 24.71 17.23 15.86
N LEU A 25 24.51 16.31 16.79
CA LEU A 25 25.52 16.00 17.83
C LEU A 25 26.82 15.45 17.25
N LEU A 26 26.73 14.70 16.15
CA LEU A 26 27.89 14.17 15.42
C LEU A 26 28.48 15.19 14.44
N GLY A 27 27.89 16.38 14.31
CA GLY A 27 28.36 17.45 13.40
C GLY A 27 28.19 17.14 11.91
N ILE A 28 27.26 16.24 11.54
CA ILE A 28 27.06 15.81 10.14
C ILE A 28 26.08 16.75 9.42
N LEU A 29 24.96 17.09 10.08
CA LEU A 29 23.92 17.97 9.56
C LEU A 29 23.47 18.93 10.65
N THR A 30 23.04 20.13 10.27
CA THR A 30 22.39 21.06 11.20
C THR A 30 21.01 20.55 11.62
N ALA A 31 20.53 20.98 12.79
CA ALA A 31 19.19 20.60 13.26
C ALA A 31 18.08 21.00 12.27
N GLU A 32 18.23 22.15 11.61
CA GLU A 32 17.30 22.64 10.59
C GLU A 32 17.26 21.74 9.35
N GLU A 33 18.44 21.39 8.80
CA GLU A 33 18.55 20.44 7.67
C GLU A 33 17.89 19.11 8.02
N VAL A 34 18.18 18.56 9.20
CA VAL A 34 17.59 17.27 9.62
C VAL A 34 16.07 17.37 9.76
N CYS A 35 15.54 18.41 10.41
CA CYS A 35 14.10 18.59 10.59
C CYS A 35 13.36 18.79 9.27
N SER A 36 13.97 19.47 8.28
CA SER A 36 13.36 19.66 6.95
C SER A 36 13.07 18.34 6.23
N ASN A 37 13.83 17.27 6.53
CA ASN A 37 13.58 15.94 5.97
C ASN A 37 12.24 15.32 6.39
N TYR A 38 11.65 15.76 7.50
CA TYR A 38 10.38 15.26 8.02
C TYR A 38 9.16 15.98 7.43
N MET A 39 9.36 17.04 6.64
CA MET A 39 8.28 17.85 6.04
C MET A 39 8.45 17.97 4.53
N LYS A 40 8.98 16.93 3.88
CA LYS A 40 9.11 16.84 2.42
C LYS A 40 7.75 16.71 1.74
N GLU A 41 7.70 17.13 0.48
CA GLU A 41 6.52 17.06 -0.36
C GLU A 41 5.90 15.64 -0.39
N VAL A 42 6.73 14.60 -0.55
CA VAL A 42 6.24 13.20 -0.56
C VAL A 42 5.57 12.80 0.74
N LEU A 43 6.00 13.34 1.88
CA LEU A 43 5.35 13.09 3.17
C LEU A 43 3.99 13.78 3.24
N MET A 44 3.86 14.99 2.69
CA MET A 44 2.57 15.68 2.59
C MET A 44 1.62 14.93 1.66
N MET A 45 2.13 14.40 0.53
CA MET A 45 1.34 13.55 -0.36
C MET A 45 0.87 12.28 0.35
N PHE A 46 1.76 11.61 1.09
CA PHE A 46 1.44 10.39 1.84
C PHE A 46 0.42 10.65 2.95
N LEU A 47 0.61 11.72 3.74
CA LEU A 47 -0.33 12.14 4.79
C LEU A 47 -1.72 12.43 4.21
N GLY A 48 -1.78 13.19 3.12
CA GLY A 48 -3.02 13.49 2.41
C GLY A 48 -3.70 12.22 1.88
N GLY A 49 -2.93 11.32 1.27
CA GLY A 49 -3.45 10.05 0.73
C GLY A 49 -4.07 9.17 1.83
N LEU A 50 -3.37 9.02 2.96
CA LEU A 50 -3.89 8.30 4.13
C LEU A 50 -5.14 8.95 4.71
N ALA A 51 -5.19 10.29 4.79
CA ALA A 51 -6.36 11.00 5.31
C ALA A 51 -7.58 10.85 4.38
N VAL A 52 -7.39 10.86 3.06
CA VAL A 52 -8.45 10.57 2.08
C VAL A 52 -8.89 9.10 2.18
N ALA A 53 -7.97 8.16 2.38
CA ALA A 53 -8.29 6.75 2.63
C ALA A 53 -9.14 6.58 3.90
N VAL A 54 -8.81 7.30 4.97
CA VAL A 54 -9.63 7.34 6.20
C VAL A 54 -11.02 7.92 5.93
N ALA A 55 -11.19 8.88 5.02
CA ALA A 55 -12.50 9.38 4.63
C ALA A 55 -13.35 8.30 3.92
N VAL A 56 -12.75 7.55 2.99
CA VAL A 56 -13.38 6.41 2.30
C VAL A 56 -13.76 5.29 3.29
N GLU A 57 -12.94 5.09 4.31
CA GLU A 57 -13.23 4.16 5.39
C GLU A 57 -14.39 4.67 6.26
N HIS A 58 -14.37 5.94 6.65
CA HIS A 58 -15.34 6.53 7.57
C HIS A 58 -16.77 6.55 7.02
N CYS A 59 -16.94 6.63 5.69
CA CYS A 59 -18.25 6.59 5.04
C CYS A 59 -18.70 5.17 4.64
N ASN A 60 -17.96 4.11 5.00
CA ASN A 60 -18.23 2.71 4.63
C ASN A 60 -18.33 2.43 3.10
N LEU A 61 -17.81 3.34 2.28
CA LEU A 61 -17.81 3.20 0.82
C LEU A 61 -17.02 1.97 0.36
N HIS A 62 -15.91 1.68 1.05
CA HIS A 62 -15.08 0.49 0.82
C HIS A 62 -15.87 -0.82 1.02
N GLU A 63 -16.69 -0.91 2.07
CA GLU A 63 -17.53 -2.09 2.36
C GLU A 63 -18.60 -2.29 1.29
N ARG A 64 -19.27 -1.21 0.88
CA ARG A 64 -20.26 -1.26 -0.20
C ARG A 64 -19.66 -1.74 -1.52
N LEU A 65 -18.48 -1.21 -1.87
CA LEU A 65 -17.79 -1.63 -3.08
C LEU A 65 -17.39 -3.10 -3.01
N ALA A 66 -16.89 -3.54 -1.86
CA ALA A 66 -16.47 -4.92 -1.64
C ALA A 66 -17.62 -5.92 -1.80
N LEU A 67 -18.73 -5.70 -1.08
CA LEU A 67 -19.90 -6.57 -1.16
C LEU A 67 -20.51 -6.58 -2.57
N LYS A 68 -20.53 -5.44 -3.26
CA LYS A 68 -21.04 -5.37 -4.63
C LYS A 68 -20.20 -6.20 -5.62
N VAL A 69 -18.87 -6.16 -5.50
CA VAL A 69 -17.99 -7.00 -6.33
C VAL A 69 -18.20 -8.49 -6.05
N LEU A 70 -18.34 -8.87 -4.77
CA LEU A 70 -18.63 -10.25 -4.37
C LEU A 70 -19.99 -10.74 -4.93
N LEU A 71 -21.02 -9.88 -4.93
CA LEU A 71 -22.32 -10.22 -5.53
C LEU A 71 -22.29 -10.38 -7.05
N LEU A 72 -21.34 -9.71 -7.74
CA LEU A 72 -21.19 -9.78 -9.20
C LEU A 72 -20.44 -11.02 -9.67
N LEU A 73 -19.36 -11.41 -8.97
CA LEU A 73 -18.50 -12.53 -9.39
C LEU A 73 -19.11 -13.90 -9.11
N GLY A 74 -20.08 -13.97 -8.19
CA GLY A 74 -20.82 -15.19 -7.87
C GLY A 74 -20.32 -15.90 -6.62
N THR A 75 -21.03 -16.96 -6.24
CA THR A 75 -20.88 -17.63 -4.93
C THR A 75 -20.15 -18.97 -4.97
N ASP A 76 -19.73 -19.43 -6.15
CA ASP A 76 -18.89 -20.62 -6.23
C ASP A 76 -17.54 -20.33 -5.55
N THR A 77 -17.01 -21.27 -4.77
CA THR A 77 -15.75 -21.11 -4.01
C THR A 77 -14.60 -20.48 -4.81
N LYS A 78 -14.45 -20.84 -6.09
CA LYS A 78 -13.36 -20.31 -6.95
C LYS A 78 -13.53 -18.82 -7.27
N TRP A 79 -14.76 -18.45 -7.61
CA TRP A 79 -15.14 -17.10 -7.98
C TRP A 79 -15.28 -16.20 -6.74
N LEU A 80 -15.72 -16.79 -5.64
CA LEU A 80 -15.73 -16.17 -4.32
C LEU A 80 -14.30 -15.80 -3.88
N MET A 81 -13.36 -16.75 -3.96
CA MET A 81 -11.95 -16.48 -3.66
C MET A 81 -11.38 -15.40 -4.59
N LEU A 82 -11.64 -15.50 -5.90
CA LEU A 82 -11.22 -14.45 -6.85
C LEU A 82 -11.83 -13.10 -6.49
N GLY A 83 -13.10 -13.06 -6.07
CA GLY A 83 -13.77 -11.84 -5.66
C GLY A 83 -13.18 -11.21 -4.41
N PHE A 84 -12.83 -12.01 -3.41
CA PHE A 84 -12.06 -11.53 -2.26
C PHE A 84 -10.70 -10.98 -2.68
N MET A 85 -9.96 -11.72 -3.52
CA MET A 85 -8.64 -11.30 -3.98
C MET A 85 -8.67 -9.99 -4.79
N LEU A 86 -9.54 -9.89 -5.80
CA LEU A 86 -9.66 -8.70 -6.64
C LEU A 86 -10.12 -7.48 -5.87
N THR A 87 -11.07 -7.66 -4.95
CA THR A 87 -11.55 -6.56 -4.10
C THR A 87 -10.46 -6.09 -3.16
N THR A 88 -9.77 -7.03 -2.49
CA THR A 88 -8.69 -6.70 -1.55
C THR A 88 -7.54 -6.01 -2.27
N MET A 89 -7.15 -6.50 -3.44
CA MET A 89 -6.15 -5.86 -4.31
C MET A 89 -6.56 -4.43 -4.66
N PHE A 90 -7.81 -4.21 -5.09
CA PHE A 90 -8.29 -2.88 -5.46
C PHE A 90 -8.32 -1.91 -4.27
N LEU A 91 -8.81 -2.34 -3.10
CA LEU A 91 -8.83 -1.49 -1.91
C LEU A 91 -7.40 -1.16 -1.44
N SER A 92 -6.49 -2.13 -1.49
CA SER A 92 -5.11 -1.97 -1.03
C SER A 92 -4.26 -1.07 -1.94
N MET A 93 -4.74 -0.73 -3.15
CA MET A 93 -4.12 0.33 -3.96
C MET A 93 -4.21 1.70 -3.30
N TRP A 94 -5.19 1.93 -2.43
CA TRP A 94 -5.54 3.26 -1.93
C TRP A 94 -5.49 3.34 -0.40
N ILE A 95 -5.80 2.21 0.25
CA ILE A 95 -5.77 2.01 1.69
C ILE A 95 -4.51 1.20 2.02
N SER A 96 -3.99 1.32 3.24
CA SER A 96 -2.83 0.51 3.65
C SER A 96 -3.14 -0.99 3.63
N ASN A 97 -2.14 -1.82 3.31
CA ASN A 97 -2.30 -3.27 3.22
C ASN A 97 -2.90 -3.87 4.50
N THR A 98 -2.35 -3.49 5.66
CA THR A 98 -2.82 -3.96 6.99
C THR A 98 -4.26 -3.58 7.26
N ALA A 99 -4.65 -2.33 6.97
CA ALA A 99 -6.02 -1.88 7.18
C ALA A 99 -7.00 -2.60 6.23
N THR A 100 -6.59 -2.77 4.96
CA THR A 100 -7.41 -3.47 3.96
C THR A 100 -7.66 -4.94 4.35
N THR A 101 -6.63 -5.66 4.79
CA THR A 101 -6.82 -7.05 5.23
C THR A 101 -7.67 -7.12 6.50
N ALA A 102 -7.42 -6.24 7.48
CA ALA A 102 -8.23 -6.19 8.71
C ALA A 102 -9.72 -5.92 8.43
N MET A 103 -10.03 -5.11 7.40
CA MET A 103 -11.42 -4.86 6.96
C MET A 103 -12.05 -6.08 6.27
N MET A 104 -11.27 -6.88 5.54
CA MET A 104 -11.78 -8.05 4.84
C MET A 104 -12.00 -9.26 5.74
N VAL A 105 -11.21 -9.40 6.82
CA VAL A 105 -11.32 -10.54 7.75
C VAL A 105 -12.75 -10.72 8.29
N PRO A 106 -13.46 -9.70 8.83
CA PRO A 106 -14.84 -9.87 9.27
C PRO A 106 -15.80 -10.37 8.19
N ILE A 107 -15.59 -9.96 6.94
CA ILE A 107 -16.42 -10.39 5.80
C ILE A 107 -16.15 -11.86 5.48
N VAL A 108 -14.88 -12.28 5.49
CA VAL A 108 -14.49 -13.69 5.33
C VAL A 108 -15.08 -14.54 6.45
N GLU A 109 -14.99 -14.09 7.70
CA GLU A 109 -15.54 -14.79 8.86
C GLU A 109 -17.07 -14.95 8.77
N ALA A 110 -17.78 -13.90 8.36
CA ALA A 110 -19.23 -13.97 8.17
C ALA A 110 -19.64 -15.01 7.11
N VAL A 111 -18.89 -15.08 5.99
CA VAL A 111 -19.13 -16.07 4.94
C VAL A 111 -18.76 -17.49 5.40
N MET A 112 -17.65 -17.63 6.12
CA MET A 112 -17.20 -18.93 6.65
C MET A 112 -18.14 -19.50 7.71
N LEU A 113 -18.70 -18.66 8.57
CA LEU A 113 -19.69 -19.05 9.57
C LEU A 113 -20.94 -19.62 8.89
N GLU A 114 -21.43 -18.99 7.83
CA GLU A 114 -22.59 -19.48 7.08
C GLU A 114 -22.30 -20.82 6.41
N LEU A 115 -21.10 -20.96 5.81
CA LEU A 115 -20.64 -22.20 5.18
C LEU A 115 -20.55 -23.36 6.19
N LYS A 116 -19.99 -23.11 7.38
CA LYS A 116 -19.91 -24.10 8.47
C LYS A 116 -21.30 -24.51 8.95
N SER A 117 -22.18 -23.56 9.20
CA SER A 117 -23.55 -23.85 9.66
C SER A 117 -24.36 -24.64 8.63
N SER A 118 -24.08 -24.46 7.33
CA SER A 118 -24.72 -25.22 6.26
C SER A 118 -24.19 -26.65 6.19
N ALA A 119 -22.87 -26.85 6.35
CA ALA A 119 -22.26 -28.17 6.32
C ALA A 119 -22.64 -29.06 7.52
N GLU A 120 -22.75 -28.47 8.72
CA GLU A 120 -23.22 -29.16 9.93
C GLU A 120 -24.66 -29.68 9.79
N ARG A 121 -25.49 -29.00 9.00
CA ARG A 121 -26.88 -29.40 8.74
C ARG A 121 -27.00 -30.52 7.70
N THR A 122 -26.05 -30.65 6.78
CA THR A 122 -26.15 -31.58 5.64
C THR A 122 -25.39 -32.89 5.87
N THR A 123 -24.32 -32.92 6.69
CA THR A 123 -23.48 -34.12 6.88
C THR A 123 -22.77 -34.16 8.24
N SER A 124 -22.89 -35.28 8.96
CA SER A 124 -22.08 -35.61 10.16
C SER A 124 -20.69 -36.19 9.83
N ASP A 125 -20.11 -35.84 8.69
CA ASP A 125 -18.86 -36.44 8.21
C ASP A 125 -17.65 -35.54 8.54
N SER A 126 -16.76 -36.01 9.42
CA SER A 126 -15.60 -35.26 9.93
C SER A 126 -14.65 -34.78 8.83
N GLY A 127 -14.64 -35.42 7.65
CA GLY A 127 -13.84 -34.99 6.50
C GLY A 127 -14.32 -33.69 5.83
N SER A 128 -15.61 -33.34 5.95
CA SER A 128 -16.17 -32.11 5.37
C SER A 128 -15.75 -30.86 6.17
N LEU A 129 -15.70 -30.99 7.50
CA LEU A 129 -15.27 -29.92 8.41
C LEU A 129 -13.78 -29.57 8.25
N LEU A 130 -12.92 -30.59 8.09
CA LEU A 130 -11.49 -30.40 7.79
C LEU A 130 -11.25 -29.60 6.50
N ASN A 131 -12.09 -29.80 5.48
CA ASN A 131 -12.02 -29.05 4.22
C ASN A 131 -12.48 -27.59 4.38
N LEU A 132 -13.42 -27.30 5.29
CA LEU A 132 -13.86 -25.93 5.58
C LEU A 132 -12.81 -25.14 6.34
N ASP A 133 -12.07 -25.76 7.26
CA ASP A 133 -10.95 -25.10 7.93
C ASP A 133 -9.79 -24.82 6.97
N ALA A 134 -9.53 -25.71 6.02
CA ALA A 134 -8.60 -25.45 4.93
C ALA A 134 -9.07 -24.27 4.08
N LEU A 135 -10.35 -24.24 3.67
CA LEU A 135 -10.93 -23.13 2.93
C LEU A 135 -10.82 -21.80 3.69
N HIS A 136 -11.10 -21.80 5.00
CA HIS A 136 -10.97 -20.61 5.83
C HIS A 136 -9.55 -20.05 5.76
N LYS A 137 -8.55 -20.92 6.01
CA LYS A 137 -7.13 -20.54 5.94
C LYS A 137 -6.75 -20.03 4.55
N THR A 138 -7.25 -20.67 3.49
CA THR A 138 -7.00 -20.23 2.12
C THR A 138 -7.62 -18.87 1.82
N LEU A 139 -8.83 -18.59 2.30
CA LEU A 139 -9.46 -17.28 2.12
C LEU A 139 -8.70 -16.19 2.87
N LEU A 140 -8.30 -16.43 4.12
CA LEU A 140 -7.47 -15.50 4.90
C LEU A 140 -6.11 -15.26 4.22
N LEU A 141 -5.47 -16.30 3.70
CA LEU A 141 -4.20 -16.17 2.97
C LEU A 141 -4.38 -15.42 1.65
N SER A 142 -5.52 -15.63 0.97
CA SER A 142 -5.84 -14.97 -0.30
C SER A 142 -6.01 -13.46 -0.14
N ILE A 143 -6.63 -13.00 0.94
CA ILE A 143 -6.77 -11.56 1.23
C ILE A 143 -5.41 -10.95 1.62
N ALA A 144 -4.62 -11.63 2.46
CA ALA A 144 -3.28 -11.20 2.85
C ALA A 144 -2.37 -10.97 1.63
N TYR A 145 -2.27 -11.98 0.75
CA TYR A 145 -1.44 -11.90 -0.46
C TYR A 145 -1.95 -10.86 -1.46
N SER A 146 -3.27 -10.72 -1.57
CA SER A 146 -3.87 -9.75 -2.48
C SER A 146 -3.68 -8.31 -2.01
N ALA A 147 -3.67 -8.07 -0.69
CA ALA A 147 -3.35 -6.77 -0.12
C ALA A 147 -1.89 -6.38 -0.43
N ASN A 148 -0.93 -7.29 -0.19
CA ASN A 148 0.48 -7.03 -0.51
C ASN A 148 0.70 -6.75 -2.00
N CYS A 149 0.06 -7.53 -2.88
CA CYS A 149 0.09 -7.24 -4.32
C CYS A 149 -0.57 -5.89 -4.63
N GLY A 150 -1.77 -5.62 -4.12
CA GLY A 150 -2.54 -4.40 -4.40
C GLY A 150 -1.79 -3.11 -4.05
N GLY A 151 -1.04 -3.12 -2.93
CA GLY A 151 -0.23 -1.99 -2.49
C GLY A 151 0.87 -1.58 -3.47
N THR A 152 1.30 -2.44 -4.40
CA THR A 152 2.31 -2.08 -5.41
C THR A 152 1.74 -1.27 -6.57
N GLY A 153 0.42 -1.34 -6.81
CA GLY A 153 -0.22 -0.77 -7.99
C GLY A 153 -0.16 0.77 -8.09
N THR A 154 -0.19 1.46 -6.95
CA THR A 154 -0.09 2.93 -6.90
C THR A 154 1.07 3.36 -6.02
N VAL A 155 1.51 4.61 -6.17
CA VAL A 155 2.60 5.14 -5.35
C VAL A 155 2.18 5.21 -3.88
N THR A 156 0.93 5.58 -3.58
CA THR A 156 0.42 5.76 -2.21
C THR A 156 0.01 4.47 -1.50
N GLY A 157 -0.08 3.34 -2.21
CA GLY A 157 -0.57 2.07 -1.66
C GLY A 157 0.33 1.52 -0.55
N THR A 158 1.66 1.56 -0.74
CA THR A 158 2.62 1.05 0.25
C THR A 158 3.75 2.05 0.53
N SER A 159 4.27 2.01 1.75
CA SER A 159 5.31 2.94 2.23
C SER A 159 6.64 2.85 1.44
N PRO A 160 7.17 1.67 1.04
CA PRO A 160 8.36 1.57 0.19
C PRO A 160 8.26 2.35 -1.12
N ASN A 161 7.10 2.35 -1.78
CA ASN A 161 6.88 3.10 -3.02
C ASN A 161 7.07 4.60 -2.80
N MET A 162 6.54 5.09 -1.67
CA MET A 162 6.71 6.49 -1.26
C MET A 162 8.15 6.82 -0.91
N ILE A 163 8.85 5.93 -0.21
CA ILE A 163 10.27 6.11 0.13
C ILE A 163 11.10 6.17 -1.15
N LEU A 164 10.86 5.28 -2.12
CA LEU A 164 11.51 5.30 -3.42
C LEU A 164 11.26 6.63 -4.15
N LYS A 165 10.00 7.06 -4.24
CA LYS A 165 9.66 8.33 -4.90
C LYS A 165 10.37 9.52 -4.24
N GLY A 166 10.29 9.64 -2.92
CA GLY A 166 10.94 10.72 -2.20
C GLY A 166 12.45 10.68 -2.29
N PHE A 167 13.05 9.49 -2.30
CA PHE A 167 14.48 9.34 -2.50
C PHE A 167 14.90 9.80 -3.91
N LEU A 168 14.15 9.47 -4.95
CA LEU A 168 14.46 9.88 -6.32
C LEU A 168 14.26 11.39 -6.54
N GLU A 169 13.21 11.98 -5.97
CA GLU A 169 12.99 13.43 -6.05
C GLU A 169 14.08 14.23 -5.32
N GLU A 170 14.66 13.67 -4.26
CA GLU A 170 15.83 14.22 -3.56
C GLU A 170 17.09 14.19 -4.43
N HIS A 171 17.42 13.02 -4.98
CA HIS A 171 18.72 12.77 -5.62
C HIS A 171 18.73 13.17 -7.09
N TYR A 172 17.57 13.17 -7.74
CA TYR A 172 17.39 13.45 -9.17
C TYR A 172 16.23 14.44 -9.38
N PRO A 173 16.34 15.69 -8.90
CA PRO A 173 15.25 16.68 -8.95
C PRO A 173 14.83 17.06 -10.37
N GLU A 174 15.74 16.98 -11.33
CA GLU A 174 15.48 17.24 -12.76
C GLU A 174 14.79 16.06 -13.46
N SER A 175 14.82 14.87 -12.86
CA SER A 175 14.14 13.70 -13.41
C SER A 175 12.63 13.86 -13.21
N SER A 176 11.89 13.70 -14.29
CA SER A 176 10.42 13.70 -14.26
C SER A 176 9.86 12.32 -14.63
N GLU A 177 10.69 11.28 -14.54
CA GLU A 177 10.35 9.93 -15.00
C GLU A 177 9.33 9.23 -14.09
N LEU A 178 9.36 9.53 -12.78
CA LEU A 178 8.49 8.90 -11.80
C LEU A 178 7.31 9.81 -11.43
N THR A 179 6.27 9.78 -12.26
CA THR A 179 4.98 10.42 -11.98
C THR A 179 3.97 9.36 -11.50
N PHE A 180 2.86 9.81 -10.92
CA PHE A 180 1.79 8.89 -10.53
C PHE A 180 1.29 8.05 -11.72
N ALA A 181 1.17 8.68 -12.90
CA ALA A 181 0.76 8.01 -14.14
C ALA A 181 1.77 6.97 -14.62
N THR A 182 3.07 7.32 -14.66
CA THR A 182 4.10 6.37 -15.12
C THR A 182 4.25 5.20 -14.15
N TRP A 183 4.14 5.44 -12.83
CA TRP A 183 4.13 4.38 -11.81
C TRP A 183 2.98 3.40 -12.02
N MET A 184 1.75 3.91 -12.16
CA MET A 184 0.56 3.08 -12.37
C MET A 184 0.65 2.29 -13.67
N ALA A 185 1.08 2.92 -14.76
CA ALA A 185 1.23 2.26 -16.05
C ALA A 185 2.21 1.07 -16.00
N TYR A 186 3.28 1.20 -15.20
CA TYR A 186 4.27 0.14 -15.01
C TYR A 186 3.79 -0.96 -14.03
N ASN A 187 3.24 -0.59 -12.88
CA ASN A 187 2.97 -1.53 -11.79
C ASN A 187 1.61 -2.22 -11.87
N ILE A 188 0.57 -1.57 -12.41
CA ILE A 188 -0.78 -2.17 -12.48
C ILE A 188 -0.80 -3.50 -13.26
N PRO A 189 -0.18 -3.60 -14.45
CA PRO A 189 -0.13 -4.88 -15.18
C PRO A 189 0.55 -5.98 -14.37
N GLY A 190 1.70 -5.67 -13.74
CA GLY A 190 2.43 -6.60 -12.89
C GLY A 190 1.63 -7.07 -11.68
N MET A 191 0.95 -6.14 -11.00
CA MET A 191 0.05 -6.44 -9.88
C MET A 191 -1.07 -7.40 -10.27
N PHE A 192 -1.75 -7.18 -11.40
CA PHE A 192 -2.79 -8.09 -11.88
C PHE A 192 -2.22 -9.49 -12.17
N ILE A 193 -1.03 -9.56 -12.78
CA ILE A 193 -0.34 -10.83 -13.04
C ILE A 193 -0.03 -11.54 -11.71
N CYS A 194 0.50 -10.84 -10.70
CA CYS A 194 0.79 -11.41 -9.38
C CYS A 194 -0.47 -11.96 -8.71
N VAL A 195 -1.59 -11.24 -8.74
CA VAL A 195 -2.87 -11.71 -8.16
C VAL A 195 -3.42 -12.90 -8.92
N CYS A 196 -3.35 -12.91 -10.26
CA CYS A 196 -3.76 -14.05 -11.08
C CYS A 196 -2.90 -15.29 -10.80
N ILE A 197 -1.57 -15.15 -10.69
CA ILE A 197 -0.67 -16.24 -10.32
C ILE A 197 -0.97 -16.72 -8.90
N GLY A 198 -1.11 -15.81 -7.94
CA GLY A 198 -1.47 -16.14 -6.56
C GLY A 198 -2.79 -16.90 -6.48
N TRP A 199 -3.80 -16.45 -7.24
CA TRP A 199 -5.08 -17.14 -7.34
C TRP A 199 -4.90 -18.56 -7.90
N LEU A 200 -4.19 -18.74 -9.02
CA LEU A 200 -3.92 -20.05 -9.60
C LEU A 200 -3.15 -20.98 -8.66
N VAL A 201 -2.12 -20.47 -7.97
CA VAL A 201 -1.32 -21.24 -7.02
C VAL A 201 -2.16 -21.69 -5.83
N LEU A 202 -2.93 -20.77 -5.23
CA LEU A 202 -3.85 -21.10 -4.13
C LEU A 202 -4.94 -22.07 -4.60
N GLN A 203 -5.41 -21.94 -5.84
CA GLN A 203 -6.31 -22.91 -6.43
C GLN A 203 -5.62 -24.29 -6.53
N VAL A 204 -4.44 -24.41 -7.13
CA VAL A 204 -3.78 -25.72 -7.32
C VAL A 204 -3.42 -26.40 -5.99
N ILE A 205 -2.91 -25.65 -5.01
CA ILE A 205 -2.46 -26.22 -3.72
C ILE A 205 -3.64 -26.67 -2.86
N TYR A 206 -4.72 -25.86 -2.81
CA TYR A 206 -5.81 -26.07 -1.86
C TYR A 206 -7.09 -26.63 -2.50
N VAL A 207 -7.19 -26.70 -3.84
CA VAL A 207 -8.38 -27.21 -4.55
C VAL A 207 -8.41 -28.70 -4.95
N PRO A 208 -7.51 -29.61 -4.51
CA PRO A 208 -7.80 -31.03 -4.63
C PRO A 208 -9.10 -31.47 -3.90
N CYS A 209 -9.66 -30.63 -3.03
CA CYS A 209 -10.82 -30.95 -2.17
C CYS A 209 -12.05 -30.07 -2.43
N TRP A 210 -12.52 -29.97 -3.68
CA TRP A 210 -13.85 -29.39 -3.90
C TRP A 210 -14.97 -30.35 -3.52
N HIS A 211 -15.57 -30.08 -2.37
CA HIS A 211 -16.97 -30.36 -2.15
C HIS A 211 -17.77 -29.60 -3.21
N LYS A 212 -18.54 -30.29 -4.05
CA LYS A 212 -19.52 -29.63 -4.92
C LYS A 212 -20.48 -28.88 -3.99
N GLN A 213 -20.45 -27.55 -4.03
CA GLN A 213 -21.43 -26.75 -3.31
C GLN A 213 -22.80 -26.99 -3.95
N ASP A 214 -23.75 -27.45 -3.14
CA ASP A 214 -25.15 -27.51 -3.54
C ASP A 214 -25.67 -26.11 -3.86
N GLU A 215 -26.63 -26.02 -4.78
CA GLU A 215 -27.27 -24.76 -5.18
C GLU A 215 -27.94 -24.05 -3.99
N GLU A 216 -28.35 -24.79 -2.96
CA GLU A 216 -28.88 -24.23 -1.72
C GLU A 216 -27.79 -23.46 -0.94
N SER A 217 -26.59 -24.03 -0.80
CA SER A 217 -25.46 -23.38 -0.14
C SER A 217 -25.05 -22.10 -0.86
N LYS A 218 -25.02 -22.12 -2.20
CA LYS A 218 -24.74 -20.94 -3.01
C LYS A 218 -25.77 -19.82 -2.79
N ARG A 219 -27.05 -20.16 -2.75
CA ARG A 219 -28.12 -19.19 -2.46
C ARG A 219 -28.00 -18.60 -1.06
N LYS A 220 -27.65 -19.41 -0.06
CA LYS A 220 -27.43 -18.93 1.32
C LYS A 220 -26.25 -17.97 1.43
N ILE A 221 -25.10 -18.31 0.86
CA ILE A 221 -23.93 -17.41 0.80
C ILE A 221 -24.34 -16.09 0.13
N ARG A 222 -25.06 -16.16 -0.99
CA ARG A 222 -25.55 -14.95 -1.68
C ARG A 222 -26.49 -14.14 -0.80
N SER A 223 -27.38 -14.80 -0.04
CA SER A 223 -28.31 -14.14 0.86
C SER A 223 -27.61 -13.47 2.05
N VAL A 224 -26.52 -14.04 2.58
CA VAL A 224 -25.73 -13.42 3.65
C VAL A 224 -25.00 -12.18 3.13
N ILE A 225 -24.35 -12.29 1.97
CA ILE A 225 -23.68 -11.14 1.34
C ILE A 225 -24.71 -10.06 0.97
N SER A 226 -25.87 -10.45 0.45
CA SER A 226 -26.96 -9.50 0.14
C SER A 226 -27.52 -8.86 1.40
N ALA A 227 -27.75 -9.62 2.48
CA ALA A 227 -28.26 -9.08 3.73
C ALA A 227 -27.29 -8.04 4.31
N ARG A 228 -25.98 -8.31 4.30
CA ARG A 228 -24.95 -7.32 4.66
C ARG A 228 -24.96 -6.09 3.76
N TYR A 229 -25.15 -6.28 2.46
CA TYR A 229 -25.26 -5.16 1.53
C TYR A 229 -26.53 -4.32 1.77
N ASP A 230 -27.64 -4.97 2.10
CA ASP A 230 -28.93 -4.34 2.39
C ASP A 230 -28.90 -3.61 3.75
N GLU A 231 -28.15 -4.12 4.73
CA GLU A 231 -27.87 -3.46 6.03
C GLU A 231 -27.20 -2.08 5.85
N LEU A 232 -26.39 -1.89 4.80
CA LEU A 232 -25.76 -0.60 4.47
C LEU A 232 -26.75 0.45 3.95
N GLY A 233 -27.99 0.07 3.62
CA GLY A 233 -29.01 0.98 3.11
C GLY A 233 -28.68 1.58 1.73
N SER A 234 -29.39 2.66 1.37
CA SER A 234 -29.17 3.39 0.11
C SER A 234 -27.88 4.22 0.15
N ILE A 235 -27.31 4.48 -1.05
CA ILE A 235 -26.12 5.33 -1.17
C ILE A 235 -26.43 6.71 -0.59
N THR A 236 -25.69 7.06 0.46
CA THR A 236 -25.82 8.36 1.12
C THR A 236 -25.09 9.44 0.33
N PHE A 237 -25.47 10.71 0.53
CA PHE A 237 -24.73 11.82 -0.07
C PHE A 237 -23.27 11.83 0.39
N HIS A 238 -23.00 11.45 1.64
CA HIS A 238 -21.65 11.32 2.19
C HIS A 238 -20.80 10.37 1.33
N GLU A 239 -21.28 9.14 1.10
CA GLU A 239 -20.58 8.15 0.26
C GLU A 239 -20.34 8.67 -1.15
N ALA A 240 -21.37 9.26 -1.78
CA ALA A 240 -21.28 9.78 -3.14
C ALA A 240 -20.28 10.95 -3.27
N ALA A 241 -20.27 11.86 -2.29
CA ALA A 241 -19.37 13.01 -2.27
C ALA A 241 -17.91 12.57 -2.05
N VAL A 242 -17.65 11.64 -1.12
CA VAL A 242 -16.30 11.10 -0.91
C VAL A 242 -15.83 10.34 -2.15
N PHE A 243 -16.69 9.53 -2.78
CA PHE A 243 -16.36 8.86 -4.03
C PHE A 243 -16.02 9.86 -5.15
N PHE A 244 -16.80 10.94 -5.28
CA PHE A 244 -16.52 12.01 -6.24
C PHE A 244 -15.15 12.65 -6.01
N PHE A 245 -14.84 13.07 -4.78
CA PHE A 245 -13.54 13.66 -4.45
C PHE A 245 -12.38 12.69 -4.66
N PHE A 246 -12.59 11.41 -4.36
CA PHE A 246 -11.61 10.36 -4.61
C PHE A 246 -11.33 10.19 -6.11
N VAL A 247 -12.37 10.12 -6.96
CA VAL A 247 -12.21 10.04 -8.42
C VAL A 247 -11.53 11.30 -8.98
N VAL A 248 -11.90 12.48 -8.49
CA VAL A 248 -11.26 13.75 -8.87
C VAL A 248 -9.78 13.74 -8.46
N LEU A 249 -9.44 13.26 -7.28
CA LEU A 249 -8.05 13.15 -6.84
C LEU A 249 -7.22 12.24 -7.75
N VAL A 250 -7.73 11.04 -8.04
CA VAL A 250 -7.05 10.09 -8.95
C VAL A 250 -6.87 10.70 -10.34
N PHE A 251 -7.90 11.40 -10.84
CA PHE A 251 -7.82 12.12 -12.11
C PHE A 251 -6.74 13.21 -12.06
N LEU A 252 -6.69 14.02 -11.01
CA LEU A 252 -5.66 15.05 -10.84
C LEU A 252 -4.25 14.44 -10.77
N TRP A 253 -4.05 13.31 -10.10
CA TRP A 253 -2.74 12.66 -10.08
C TRP A 253 -2.31 12.12 -11.45
N ILE A 254 -3.20 11.41 -12.16
CA ILE A 254 -2.87 10.82 -13.47
C ILE A 254 -2.60 11.92 -14.51
N PHE A 255 -3.42 12.97 -14.55
CA PHE A 255 -3.31 14.03 -15.55
C PHE A 255 -2.36 15.17 -15.16
N ARG A 256 -1.64 15.07 -14.03
CA ARG A 256 -0.64 16.07 -13.63
C ARG A 256 0.47 16.20 -14.64
N GLU A 257 1.15 15.08 -14.91
CA GLU A 257 2.23 14.94 -15.88
C GLU A 257 2.19 13.54 -16.51
N PRO A 258 1.20 13.27 -17.37
CA PRO A 258 0.96 11.93 -17.94
C PRO A 258 2.04 11.48 -18.96
N LYS A 259 2.94 12.37 -19.38
CA LYS A 259 3.99 12.17 -20.41
C LYS A 259 3.52 11.89 -21.83
N PHE A 260 2.31 11.38 -22.04
CA PHE A 260 1.71 11.20 -23.38
C PHE A 260 0.96 12.44 -23.89
N MET A 261 0.63 13.38 -23.01
CA MET A 261 0.01 14.67 -23.32
C MET A 261 0.53 15.73 -22.36
N SER A 262 0.37 17.02 -22.69
CA SER A 262 0.62 18.11 -21.74
C SER A 262 -0.32 17.97 -20.56
N GLY A 263 0.23 17.94 -19.36
CA GLY A 263 -0.54 17.77 -18.15
C GLY A 263 -1.17 19.08 -17.68
N TRP A 264 -2.07 19.02 -16.70
CA TRP A 264 -2.61 20.26 -16.13
C TRP A 264 -1.55 21.06 -15.38
N ALA A 265 -0.44 20.43 -14.95
CA ALA A 265 0.67 21.15 -14.34
C ALA A 265 1.29 22.20 -15.30
N ASP A 266 1.32 21.89 -16.60
CA ASP A 266 1.85 22.77 -17.65
C ASP A 266 0.95 23.98 -17.92
N LEU A 267 -0.36 23.87 -17.65
CA LEU A 267 -1.33 24.96 -17.85
C LEU A 267 -1.13 26.12 -16.87
N PHE A 268 -0.60 25.82 -15.68
CA PHE A 268 -0.28 26.83 -14.70
C PHE A 268 1.18 27.24 -14.89
N SER A 269 1.42 28.16 -15.82
CA SER A 269 2.74 28.74 -16.09
C SER A 269 3.33 29.38 -14.82
N SER A 270 4.36 28.77 -14.24
CA SER A 270 5.14 29.34 -13.13
C SER A 270 6.46 28.58 -12.97
N ASP A 271 7.55 29.29 -12.66
CA ASP A 271 8.89 28.74 -12.36
C ASP A 271 8.94 27.76 -11.16
N THR A 272 7.79 27.45 -10.56
CA THR A 272 7.66 26.60 -9.37
C THR A 272 6.99 25.26 -9.72
N ARG A 273 7.73 24.16 -9.54
CA ARG A 273 7.23 22.77 -9.70
C ARG A 273 6.01 22.53 -8.81
N LYS A 274 4.91 22.06 -9.42
CA LYS A 274 3.67 21.70 -8.70
C LYS A 274 3.70 20.22 -8.35
N GLY A 275 3.96 19.97 -7.08
CA GLY A 275 4.07 18.65 -6.50
C GLY A 275 2.80 17.78 -6.56
N ASP A 276 2.97 16.47 -6.34
CA ASP A 276 1.84 15.53 -6.23
C ASP A 276 1.07 15.74 -4.91
N ALA A 277 1.69 16.42 -3.93
CA ALA A 277 1.06 16.79 -2.67
C ALA A 277 -0.04 17.86 -2.82
N VAL A 278 0.07 18.74 -3.82
CA VAL A 278 -0.87 19.86 -3.99
C VAL A 278 -2.32 19.39 -4.21
N PRO A 279 -2.62 18.50 -5.18
CA PRO A 279 -4.01 18.06 -5.40
C PRO A 279 -4.59 17.33 -4.19
N VAL A 280 -3.80 16.50 -3.51
CA VAL A 280 -4.30 15.73 -2.36
C VAL A 280 -4.56 16.61 -1.14
N MET A 281 -3.72 17.61 -0.87
CA MET A 281 -3.95 18.55 0.23
C MET A 281 -5.14 19.48 -0.06
N ALA A 282 -5.34 19.87 -1.32
CA ALA A 282 -6.53 20.64 -1.73
C ALA A 282 -7.82 19.83 -1.53
N ILE A 283 -7.84 18.56 -1.96
CA ILE A 283 -8.98 17.65 -1.76
C ILE A 283 -9.22 17.41 -0.27
N LEU A 284 -8.15 17.19 0.51
CA LEU A 284 -8.27 17.01 1.96
C LEU A 284 -8.90 18.22 2.64
N PHE A 285 -8.49 19.44 2.26
CA PHE A 285 -9.10 20.67 2.74
C PHE A 285 -10.60 20.74 2.39
N LEU A 286 -10.98 20.36 1.17
CA LEU A 286 -12.39 20.31 0.75
C LEU A 286 -13.20 19.25 1.53
N LEU A 287 -12.62 18.10 1.87
CA LEU A 287 -13.28 17.09 2.69
C LEU A 287 -13.57 17.58 4.11
N PHE A 288 -12.72 18.44 4.67
CA PHE A 288 -13.00 19.09 5.96
C PHE A 288 -14.02 20.23 5.87
N LEU A 289 -14.19 20.83 4.69
CA LEU A 289 -15.09 21.95 4.46
C LEU A 289 -16.51 21.51 4.07
N CYS A 290 -16.64 20.49 3.24
CA CYS A 290 -17.92 20.05 2.70
C CYS A 290 -18.75 19.29 3.74
N PRO A 291 -20.05 19.65 3.92
CA PRO A 291 -20.94 18.92 4.82
C PRO A 291 -21.35 17.57 4.22
N ALA A 292 -21.48 16.55 5.07
CA ALA A 292 -21.96 15.21 4.71
C ALA A 292 -23.46 15.17 4.37
N GLU A 293 -24.21 16.16 4.84
CA GLU A 293 -25.64 16.36 4.60
C GLU A 293 -25.88 17.82 4.21
N PRO A 294 -25.75 18.17 2.92
CA PRO A 294 -25.86 19.55 2.45
C PRO A 294 -27.25 20.16 2.73
N TRP A 295 -28.26 19.32 2.91
CA TRP A 295 -29.64 19.73 3.23
C TRP A 295 -29.82 20.17 4.69
N ARG A 296 -28.89 19.84 5.59
CA ARG A 296 -28.93 20.17 7.03
C ARG A 296 -27.61 20.79 7.50
N ILE A 297 -27.17 21.85 6.81
CA ILE A 297 -25.84 22.47 7.00
C ILE A 297 -25.48 22.75 8.47
N ARG A 298 -26.44 23.18 9.30
CA ARG A 298 -26.18 23.57 10.69
C ARG A 298 -25.87 22.41 11.63
N GLU A 299 -26.38 21.21 11.32
CA GLU A 299 -26.21 19.98 12.12
C GLU A 299 -25.31 18.96 11.42
N SER A 300 -25.00 19.19 10.15
CA SER A 300 -24.25 18.26 9.33
C SER A 300 -22.77 18.23 9.73
N PRO A 301 -22.22 17.04 10.05
CA PRO A 301 -20.78 16.90 10.17
C PRO A 301 -20.11 17.11 8.82
N ALA A 302 -18.86 17.59 8.82
CA ALA A 302 -18.01 17.56 7.62
C ALA A 302 -17.83 16.11 7.13
N LEU A 303 -17.51 15.93 5.83
CA LEU A 303 -17.21 14.62 5.25
C LEU A 303 -16.07 13.92 6.00
N LEU A 304 -15.09 14.69 6.48
CA LEU A 304 -14.01 14.18 7.32
C LEU A 304 -13.91 14.96 8.62
N LYS A 305 -13.84 14.25 9.75
CA LYS A 305 -13.56 14.83 11.08
C LYS A 305 -12.10 14.66 11.43
N TRP A 306 -11.49 15.67 12.06
CA TRP A 306 -10.09 15.60 12.48
C TRP A 306 -9.84 14.44 13.45
N SER A 307 -10.80 14.14 14.33
CA SER A 307 -10.71 13.01 15.25
C SER A 307 -10.55 11.67 14.54
N ALA A 308 -11.19 11.48 13.38
CA ALA A 308 -11.07 10.25 12.60
C ALA A 308 -9.67 10.11 12.01
N VAL A 309 -9.12 11.19 11.46
CA VAL A 309 -7.74 11.24 10.96
C VAL A 309 -6.76 10.98 12.09
N GLN A 310 -6.91 11.66 13.23
CA GLN A 310 -6.03 11.49 14.37
C GLN A 310 -5.99 10.04 14.89
N SER A 311 -7.14 9.37 14.95
CA SER A 311 -7.23 8.00 15.48
C SER A 311 -6.76 6.92 14.51
N LYS A 312 -7.00 7.10 13.20
CA LYS A 312 -6.77 6.05 12.20
C LYS A 312 -5.47 6.23 11.42
N LEU A 313 -4.90 7.43 11.38
CA LEU A 313 -3.68 7.69 10.62
C LEU A 313 -2.46 7.08 11.33
N PRO A 314 -1.66 6.24 10.64
CA PRO A 314 -0.44 5.65 11.20
C PRO A 314 0.71 6.67 11.25
N TRP A 315 0.66 7.60 12.21
CA TRP A 315 1.68 8.65 12.39
C TRP A 315 3.12 8.13 12.45
N GLY A 316 3.30 6.92 12.98
CA GLY A 316 4.60 6.27 13.03
C GLY A 316 5.25 6.03 11.66
N LEU A 317 4.45 5.74 10.62
CA LEU A 317 4.97 5.56 9.25
C LEU A 317 5.44 6.88 8.64
N VAL A 318 4.73 7.97 8.91
CA VAL A 318 5.11 9.32 8.46
C VAL A 318 6.46 9.71 9.07
N LEU A 319 6.63 9.49 10.38
CA LEU A 319 7.90 9.74 11.06
C LEU A 319 9.02 8.82 10.57
N LEU A 320 8.71 7.54 10.32
CA LEU A 320 9.67 6.57 9.81
C LEU A 320 10.28 7.01 8.48
N MET A 321 9.43 7.45 7.55
CA MET A 321 9.90 7.95 6.26
C MET A 321 10.76 9.22 6.41
N GLY A 322 10.35 10.17 7.26
CA GLY A 322 11.15 11.37 7.54
C GLY A 322 12.51 11.04 8.14
N GLY A 323 12.56 10.10 9.09
CA GLY A 323 13.81 9.57 9.64
C GLY A 323 14.67 8.86 8.60
N GLY A 324 14.04 8.14 7.67
CA GLY A 324 14.72 7.52 6.54
C GLY A 324 15.37 8.52 5.59
N PHE A 325 14.66 9.59 5.25
CA PHE A 325 15.21 10.68 4.46
C PHE A 325 16.35 11.42 5.18
N ALA A 326 16.22 11.64 6.49
CA ALA A 326 17.29 12.23 7.29
C ALA A 326 18.55 11.34 7.32
N VAL A 327 18.37 10.01 7.41
CA VAL A 327 19.48 9.06 7.32
C VAL A 327 20.12 9.11 5.93
N ALA A 328 19.34 9.09 4.86
CA ALA A 328 19.84 9.16 3.49
C ALA A 328 20.67 10.44 3.24
N GLN A 329 20.18 11.59 3.68
CA GLN A 329 20.92 12.85 3.56
C GLN A 329 22.20 12.82 4.41
N GLY A 330 22.15 12.28 5.62
CA GLY A 330 23.31 12.15 6.51
C GLY A 330 24.38 11.20 5.98
N THR A 331 24.00 10.08 5.35
CA THR A 331 24.96 9.15 4.73
C THR A 331 25.62 9.75 3.49
N GLN A 332 24.91 10.61 2.75
CA GLN A 332 25.49 11.36 1.65
C GLN A 332 26.49 12.42 2.14
N LYS A 333 26.09 13.26 3.10
CA LYS A 333 26.95 14.34 3.62
C LYS A 333 28.18 13.83 4.38
N SER A 334 28.08 12.68 5.04
CA SER A 334 29.23 12.04 5.70
C SER A 334 30.22 11.36 4.73
N GLY A 335 29.89 11.24 3.44
CA GLY A 335 30.70 10.53 2.44
C GLY A 335 30.64 9.00 2.55
N LEU A 336 29.78 8.46 3.41
CA LEU A 336 29.60 7.01 3.57
C LEU A 336 29.09 6.36 2.29
N THR A 337 28.17 7.02 1.57
CA THR A 337 27.69 6.53 0.27
C THR A 337 28.83 6.40 -0.73
N THR A 338 29.70 7.40 -0.84
CA THR A 338 30.88 7.35 -1.73
C THR A 338 31.83 6.22 -1.36
N TRP A 339 32.09 6.01 -0.06
CA TRP A 339 32.92 4.91 0.42
C TRP A 339 32.31 3.54 0.08
N LEU A 340 31.00 3.37 0.30
CA LEU A 340 30.28 2.14 -0.08
C LEU A 340 30.35 1.89 -1.58
N GLY A 341 30.15 2.93 -2.40
CA GLY A 341 30.27 2.85 -3.86
C GLY A 341 31.65 2.36 -4.32
N ALA A 342 32.72 2.83 -3.66
CA ALA A 342 34.07 2.35 -3.93
C ALA A 342 34.23 0.87 -3.61
N GLN A 343 33.64 0.35 -2.53
CA GLN A 343 33.66 -1.08 -2.23
C GLN A 343 32.85 -1.90 -3.27
N MET A 344 31.75 -1.35 -3.78
CA MET A 344 30.92 -2.02 -4.81
C MET A 344 31.63 -2.18 -6.16
N THR A 345 32.71 -1.44 -6.43
CA THR A 345 33.51 -1.65 -7.65
C THR A 345 34.10 -3.07 -7.72
N GLN A 346 34.33 -3.73 -6.58
CA GLN A 346 34.78 -5.13 -6.56
C GLN A 346 33.74 -6.11 -7.11
N LEU A 347 32.47 -5.71 -7.17
CA LEU A 347 31.37 -6.48 -7.74
C LEU A 347 31.14 -6.18 -9.23
N SER A 348 31.99 -5.36 -9.87
CA SER A 348 31.84 -4.95 -11.28
C SER A 348 31.93 -6.11 -12.29
N PHE A 349 32.36 -7.30 -11.85
CA PHE A 349 32.37 -8.51 -12.65
C PHE A 349 30.96 -9.10 -12.87
N LEU A 350 29.98 -8.73 -12.04
CA LEU A 350 28.60 -9.21 -12.15
C LEU A 350 27.85 -8.48 -13.26
N SER A 351 27.10 -9.24 -14.07
CA SER A 351 26.24 -8.64 -15.10
C SER A 351 24.99 -7.99 -14.47
N PRO A 352 24.42 -6.94 -15.08
CA PRO A 352 23.24 -6.25 -14.55
C PRO A 352 22.05 -7.16 -14.22
N PRO A 353 21.71 -8.20 -15.02
CA PRO A 353 20.61 -9.11 -14.68
C PRO A 353 20.90 -9.99 -13.46
N VAL A 354 22.16 -10.40 -13.25
CA VAL A 354 22.56 -11.18 -12.07
C VAL A 354 22.47 -10.30 -10.82
N LEU A 355 22.91 -9.05 -10.93
CA LEU A 355 22.80 -8.07 -9.86
C LEU A 355 21.35 -7.83 -9.45
N GLN A 356 20.47 -7.65 -10.43
CA GLN A 356 19.03 -7.52 -10.23
C GLN A 356 18.45 -8.74 -9.49
N PHE A 357 18.77 -9.95 -9.95
CA PHE A 357 18.27 -11.18 -9.32
C PHE A 357 18.74 -11.31 -7.86
N LEU A 358 20.02 -11.06 -7.60
CA LEU A 358 20.57 -11.09 -6.24
C LEU A 358 19.89 -10.06 -5.35
N LEU A 359 19.64 -8.85 -5.87
CA LEU A 359 18.96 -7.80 -5.12
C LEU A 359 17.50 -8.15 -4.83
N CYS A 360 16.79 -8.75 -5.78
CA CYS A 360 15.45 -9.29 -5.56
C CYS A 360 15.46 -10.36 -4.45
N ALA A 361 16.41 -11.30 -4.49
CA ALA A 361 16.51 -12.37 -3.49
C ALA A 361 16.86 -11.84 -2.09
N ILE A 362 17.79 -10.88 -2.00
CA ILE A 362 18.15 -10.22 -0.74
C ILE A 362 16.94 -9.44 -0.20
N THR A 363 16.29 -8.64 -1.04
CA THR A 363 15.12 -7.84 -0.64
C THR A 363 14.02 -8.77 -0.14
N ALA A 364 13.64 -9.79 -0.92
CA ALA A 364 12.62 -10.76 -0.54
C ALA A 364 12.96 -11.45 0.79
N GLY A 365 14.21 -11.88 0.99
CA GLY A 365 14.63 -12.51 2.25
C GLY A 365 14.61 -11.54 3.45
N LEU A 366 15.00 -10.29 3.25
CA LEU A 366 15.01 -9.28 4.32
C LEU A 366 13.58 -8.83 4.68
N THR A 367 12.67 -8.72 3.70
CA THR A 367 11.28 -8.33 3.93
C THR A 367 10.47 -9.36 4.72
N GLU A 368 10.97 -10.60 4.84
CA GLU A 368 10.35 -11.61 5.72
C GLU A 368 10.66 -11.39 7.21
N ILE A 369 11.71 -10.62 7.52
CA ILE A 369 12.19 -10.43 8.90
C ILE A 369 12.05 -8.97 9.34
N ILE A 370 12.15 -8.02 8.40
CA ILE A 370 12.26 -6.59 8.66
C ILE A 370 11.13 -5.83 7.93
N SER A 371 10.64 -4.74 8.53
CA SER A 371 9.63 -3.84 7.90
C SER A 371 9.97 -3.50 6.45
N ASN A 372 9.01 -3.68 5.52
CA ASN A 372 9.19 -3.31 4.11
C ASN A 372 9.72 -1.86 3.97
N SER A 373 9.18 -0.94 4.76
CA SER A 373 9.61 0.46 4.83
C SER A 373 11.05 0.63 5.30
N THR A 374 11.45 -0.16 6.29
CA THR A 374 12.83 -0.18 6.80
C THR A 374 13.78 -0.72 5.74
N VAL A 375 13.44 -1.84 5.09
CA VAL A 375 14.27 -2.43 4.03
C VAL A 375 14.51 -1.42 2.92
N ALA A 376 13.45 -0.75 2.44
CA ALA A 376 13.58 0.31 1.45
C ALA A 376 14.48 1.45 1.93
N THR A 377 14.28 1.92 3.16
CA THR A 377 15.08 3.01 3.74
C THR A 377 16.57 2.68 3.83
N ILE A 378 16.91 1.43 4.16
CA ILE A 378 18.30 0.98 4.34
C ILE A 378 18.95 0.69 2.98
N LEU A 379 18.25 0.00 2.08
CA LEU A 379 18.83 -0.51 0.83
C LEU A 379 18.87 0.54 -0.29
N LEU A 380 17.89 1.44 -0.39
CA LEU A 380 17.81 2.39 -1.51
C LEU A 380 19.06 3.27 -1.66
N PRO A 381 19.65 3.86 -0.59
CA PRO A 381 20.89 4.62 -0.72
C PRO A 381 22.07 3.79 -1.26
N VAL A 382 22.17 2.53 -0.82
CA VAL A 382 23.26 1.61 -1.21
C VAL A 382 23.11 1.21 -2.67
N VAL A 383 21.89 0.85 -3.07
CA VAL A 383 21.54 0.43 -4.43
C VAL A 383 21.65 1.59 -5.41
N ASN A 384 21.27 2.80 -5.00
CA ASN A 384 21.45 3.99 -5.83
C ASN A 384 22.93 4.23 -6.15
N GLN A 385 23.79 4.15 -5.14
CA GLN A 385 25.23 4.32 -5.34
C GLN A 385 25.79 3.23 -6.26
N MET A 386 25.33 1.99 -6.11
CA MET A 386 25.68 0.90 -6.99
C MET A 386 25.25 1.18 -8.43
N ALA A 387 24.04 1.67 -8.67
CA ALA A 387 23.59 2.04 -10.01
C ALA A 387 24.49 3.11 -10.65
N ILE A 388 24.86 4.15 -9.88
CA ILE A 388 25.78 5.22 -10.33
C ILE A 388 27.15 4.63 -10.69
N THR A 389 27.72 3.79 -9.84
CA THR A 389 29.05 3.18 -10.06
C THR A 389 29.08 2.25 -11.27
N PHE A 390 28.00 1.51 -11.52
CA PHE A 390 27.89 0.59 -12.66
C PHE A 390 27.38 1.28 -13.95
N HIS A 391 27.10 2.59 -13.91
CA HIS A 391 26.51 3.35 -15.01
C HIS A 391 25.19 2.74 -15.53
N ILE A 392 24.37 2.21 -14.62
CA ILE A 392 23.05 1.66 -14.91
C ILE A 392 22.00 2.68 -14.46
N HIS A 393 20.87 2.73 -15.15
CA HIS A 393 19.75 3.55 -14.73
C HIS A 393 19.29 3.19 -13.30
N PRO A 394 19.22 4.12 -12.33
CA PRO A 394 18.91 3.82 -10.92
C PRO A 394 17.60 3.06 -10.71
N LEU A 395 16.55 3.42 -11.45
CA LEU A 395 15.25 2.74 -11.39
C LEU A 395 15.34 1.23 -11.66
N TYR A 396 16.32 0.78 -12.47
CA TYR A 396 16.48 -0.64 -12.76
C TYR A 396 16.70 -1.44 -11.49
N LEU A 397 17.61 -0.99 -10.61
CA LEU A 397 17.93 -1.69 -9.36
C LEU A 397 17.00 -1.27 -8.20
N MET A 398 16.47 -0.05 -8.21
CA MET A 398 15.70 0.46 -7.08
C MET A 398 14.23 -0.01 -7.06
N LEU A 399 13.62 -0.26 -8.23
CA LEU A 399 12.22 -0.74 -8.30
C LEU A 399 12.00 -2.07 -7.54
N PRO A 400 12.85 -3.10 -7.70
CA PRO A 400 12.73 -4.33 -6.91
C PRO A 400 12.75 -4.14 -5.39
N VAL A 401 13.50 -3.14 -4.90
CA VAL A 401 13.61 -2.84 -3.47
C VAL A 401 12.31 -2.22 -2.94
N ALA A 402 11.57 -1.51 -3.79
CA ALA A 402 10.26 -0.96 -3.45
C ALA A 402 9.14 -2.01 -3.50
N SER A 403 9.39 -3.16 -4.13
CA SER A 403 8.41 -4.24 -4.23
C SER A 403 8.16 -4.91 -2.87
N SER A 404 6.96 -4.72 -2.33
CA SER A 404 6.53 -5.23 -1.01
C SER A 404 6.06 -6.71 -1.07
N TYR A 405 6.92 -7.61 -1.54
CA TYR A 405 6.58 -9.03 -1.73
C TYR A 405 7.06 -9.92 -0.57
N ALA A 406 6.40 -9.79 0.59
CA ALA A 406 6.60 -10.70 1.72
C ALA A 406 5.43 -11.69 1.80
N PHE A 407 5.73 -13.00 1.76
CA PHE A 407 4.74 -14.07 1.62
C PHE A 407 5.06 -15.34 2.43
N MET A 408 6.22 -15.45 3.09
CA MET A 408 6.66 -16.73 3.67
C MET A 408 6.35 -16.85 5.17
N LEU A 409 6.58 -15.80 5.96
CA LEU A 409 6.46 -15.82 7.41
C LEU A 409 5.31 -14.95 7.91
N PRO A 410 4.59 -15.37 8.97
CA PRO A 410 3.51 -14.56 9.56
C PRO A 410 4.02 -13.35 10.35
N VAL A 411 5.32 -13.33 10.68
CA VAL A 411 6.00 -12.19 11.31
C VAL A 411 6.35 -11.13 10.27
N ALA A 412 6.21 -11.44 8.97
CA ALA A 412 6.46 -10.49 7.92
C ALA A 412 5.58 -9.24 8.12
N PRO A 413 6.18 -8.04 8.08
CA PRO A 413 5.51 -6.79 8.40
C PRO A 413 4.65 -6.27 7.24
N THR A 414 3.57 -7.00 6.95
CA THR A 414 2.27 -6.63 6.32
C THR A 414 1.49 -7.94 6.08
N PRO A 415 0.14 -7.89 6.09
CA PRO A 415 -0.77 -8.79 6.80
C PRO A 415 -0.79 -10.26 6.41
#